data_AF-A0A0Q4DPK9-F1
#
_entry.id   AF-A0A0Q4DPK9-F1
#
_cell.length_a   1.000
_cell.length_b   1.000
_cell.length_c   1.000
_cell.angle_alpha   90.00
_cell.angle_beta   90.00
_cell.angle_gamma   90.00
#
_symmetry.space_group_name_H-M   'P 1'
#
loop_
_entity.id
_entity.type
_entity.pdbx_description
1 polymer ?
#
loop_
_entity_poly.entity_id
_entity_poly.type
_entity_poly.pdbx_seq_one_letter_code
_entity_poly.pdbx_strand_id
1 'polypeptide(L)'
;MRAIVDREHRTAMAERRAARDAHEAATAAPDRPRVGWSTKAPPRRKPSDIDRAIAKRAEEHRLDWARRHPDAAKAERAFRKGRAEMTDRWDHKREGTVETHERASRTHQGALARLWQSGAITADQLAAAVEIAMVAERIGADVAVRTASLETRISSGRHGNGAFYEALSRVRHEVAYTRWRAAIDGPIGAVLDMVVGETVGFTVVAKRYRIHNRRAKKLLIDALDLWPRLLGQVCKEIDRAAVDQMHATIA
;
A
#
# COMPACT_ATOMS: atom_id res chain seq x y z
N MET A 1 43.03 -17.94 -77.50
CA MET A 1 42.05 -18.42 -76.49
C MET A 1 41.83 -17.43 -75.34
N ARG A 2 42.87 -16.91 -74.66
CA ARG A 2 42.70 -15.94 -73.54
C ARG A 2 41.85 -14.70 -73.85
N ALA A 3 42.06 -14.05 -75.01
CA ALA A 3 41.32 -12.83 -75.38
C ALA A 3 39.80 -13.03 -75.58
N ILE A 4 39.35 -14.24 -75.94
CA ILE A 4 37.92 -14.55 -76.09
C ILE A 4 37.29 -14.74 -74.70
N VAL A 5 37.98 -15.48 -73.82
CA VAL A 5 37.57 -15.67 -72.42
C VAL A 5 37.51 -14.33 -71.67
N ASP A 6 38.46 -13.42 -71.89
CA ASP A 6 38.44 -12.08 -71.27
C ASP A 6 37.33 -11.17 -71.82
N ARG A 7 36.88 -11.41 -73.05
CA ARG A 7 35.73 -10.70 -73.63
C ARG A 7 34.42 -11.22 -73.03
N GLU A 8 34.28 -12.54 -72.95
CA GLU A 8 33.11 -13.19 -72.36
C GLU A 8 32.99 -12.89 -70.85
N HIS A 9 34.11 -12.81 -70.14
CA HIS A 9 34.10 -12.42 -68.73
C HIS A 9 33.64 -10.97 -68.54
N ARG A 10 34.06 -10.05 -69.43
CA ARG A 10 33.60 -8.65 -69.40
C ARG A 10 32.13 -8.51 -69.74
N THR A 11 31.61 -9.26 -70.72
CA THR A 11 30.18 -9.25 -71.02
C THR A 11 29.36 -9.86 -69.89
N ALA A 12 29.81 -10.97 -69.29
CA ALA A 12 29.12 -11.57 -68.14
C ALA A 12 29.10 -10.65 -66.90
N MET A 13 30.16 -9.88 -66.66
CA MET A 13 30.20 -8.89 -65.58
C MET A 13 29.32 -7.66 -65.87
N ALA A 14 29.21 -7.25 -67.13
CA ALA A 14 28.30 -6.19 -67.55
C ALA A 14 26.83 -6.62 -67.42
N GLU A 15 26.50 -7.85 -67.81
CA GLU A 15 25.16 -8.44 -67.64
C GLU A 15 24.80 -8.59 -66.16
N ARG A 16 25.75 -9.01 -65.31
CA ARG A 16 25.54 -9.06 -63.87
C ARG A 16 25.30 -7.68 -63.25
N ARG A 17 26.01 -6.64 -63.72
CA ARG A 17 25.76 -5.27 -63.29
C ARG A 17 24.38 -4.80 -63.74
N ALA A 18 24.03 -4.99 -65.01
CA ALA A 18 22.73 -4.62 -65.54
C ALA A 18 21.58 -5.35 -64.82
N ALA A 19 21.75 -6.63 -64.50
CA ALA A 19 20.78 -7.40 -63.73
C ALA A 19 20.65 -6.90 -62.28
N ARG A 20 21.76 -6.48 -61.67
CA ARG A 20 21.77 -5.90 -60.33
C ARG A 20 21.09 -4.53 -60.31
N ASP A 21 21.40 -3.67 -61.28
CA ASP A 21 20.80 -2.34 -61.42
C ASP A 21 19.29 -2.44 -61.73
N ALA A 22 18.89 -3.41 -62.57
CA ALA A 22 17.49 -3.69 -62.84
C ALA A 22 16.75 -4.24 -61.60
N HIS A 23 17.42 -5.09 -60.81
CA HIS A 23 16.85 -5.57 -59.55
C HIS A 23 16.71 -4.45 -58.53
N GLU A 24 17.72 -3.57 -58.41
CA GLU A 24 17.73 -2.42 -57.51
C GLU A 24 16.66 -1.40 -57.92
N ALA A 25 16.46 -1.15 -59.21
CA ALA A 25 15.36 -0.34 -59.72
C ALA A 25 13.98 -0.98 -59.47
N ALA A 26 13.86 -2.31 -59.58
CA ALA A 26 12.61 -3.02 -59.32
C ALA A 26 12.28 -3.18 -57.82
N THR A 27 13.29 -3.14 -56.95
CA THR A 27 13.13 -3.22 -55.48
C THR A 27 13.24 -1.88 -54.77
N ALA A 28 13.57 -0.80 -55.49
CA ALA A 28 13.43 0.56 -55.01
C ALA A 28 11.98 0.77 -54.59
N ALA A 29 11.74 0.76 -53.28
CA ALA A 29 10.43 0.93 -52.72
C ALA A 29 9.85 2.27 -53.23
N PRO A 30 8.57 2.32 -53.65
CA PRO A 30 7.95 3.58 -54.03
C PRO A 30 8.10 4.56 -52.87
N ASP A 31 8.45 5.82 -53.17
CA ASP A 31 8.55 6.91 -52.20
C ASP A 31 7.18 7.10 -51.56
N ARG A 32 6.92 6.34 -50.49
CA ARG A 32 5.69 6.46 -49.72
C ARG A 32 5.78 7.82 -49.07
N PRO A 33 4.79 8.71 -49.24
CA PRO A 33 4.79 9.98 -48.54
C PRO A 33 5.00 9.68 -47.07
N ARG A 34 6.10 10.17 -46.51
CA ARG A 34 6.43 10.02 -45.10
C ARG A 34 5.32 10.72 -44.31
N VAL A 35 4.27 9.99 -43.95
CA VAL A 35 3.27 10.47 -43.01
C VAL A 35 3.99 10.52 -41.67
N GLY A 36 4.64 11.65 -41.39
CA GLY A 36 5.29 11.89 -40.12
C GLY A 36 4.21 11.91 -39.05
N TRP A 37 4.04 10.81 -38.33
CA TRP A 37 3.21 10.79 -37.14
C TRP A 37 3.94 11.64 -36.10
N SER A 38 3.64 12.94 -36.10
CA SER A 38 4.06 13.84 -35.04
C SER A 38 3.49 13.31 -33.72
N THR A 39 4.37 13.01 -32.78
CA THR A 39 4.00 12.74 -31.38
C THR A 39 3.50 13.99 -30.67
N LYS A 40 3.65 15.17 -31.26
CA LYS A 40 3.02 16.40 -30.77
C LYS A 40 1.58 16.46 -31.25
N ALA A 41 0.66 16.60 -30.29
CA ALA A 41 -0.76 16.78 -30.56
C ALA A 41 -0.97 17.97 -31.53
N PRO A 42 -1.84 17.82 -32.54
CA PRO A 42 -2.14 18.91 -33.46
C PRO A 42 -2.73 20.10 -32.69
N PRO A 43 -2.47 21.35 -33.14
CA PRO A 43 -3.04 22.53 -32.50
C PRO A 43 -4.57 22.45 -32.51
N ARG A 44 -5.20 22.88 -31.41
CA ARG A 44 -6.66 22.88 -31.28
C ARG A 44 -7.28 23.76 -32.37
N ARG A 45 -7.92 23.15 -33.37
CA ARG A 45 -8.68 23.87 -34.39
C ARG A 45 -9.98 24.41 -33.81
N LYS A 46 -10.44 25.56 -34.31
CA LYS A 46 -11.78 26.08 -33.99
C LYS A 46 -12.83 25.08 -34.50
N PRO A 47 -13.91 24.80 -33.75
CA PRO A 47 -14.96 23.90 -34.20
C PRO A 47 -15.60 24.38 -35.51
N SER A 48 -15.65 23.50 -36.51
CA SER A 48 -16.37 23.76 -37.75
C SER A 48 -17.88 23.85 -37.49
N ASP A 49 -18.64 24.36 -38.44
CA ASP A 49 -20.11 24.41 -38.30
C ASP A 49 -20.72 23.01 -38.18
N ILE A 50 -20.10 22.01 -38.81
CA ILE A 50 -20.47 20.60 -38.68
C ILE A 50 -20.19 20.11 -37.25
N ASP A 51 -19.01 20.40 -36.69
CA ASP A 51 -18.67 20.03 -35.30
C ASP A 51 -19.66 20.67 -34.32
N ARG A 52 -20.05 21.94 -34.56
CA ARG A 52 -21.05 22.65 -33.75
C ARG A 52 -22.44 22.03 -33.87
N ALA A 53 -22.85 21.65 -35.08
CA ALA A 53 -24.13 20.98 -35.31
C ALA A 53 -24.20 19.60 -34.63
N ILE A 54 -23.11 18.82 -34.70
CA ILE A 54 -22.98 17.54 -34.00
C ILE A 54 -23.05 17.74 -32.48
N ALA A 55 -22.30 18.72 -31.94
CA ALA A 55 -22.32 19.03 -30.52
C ALA A 55 -23.71 19.45 -30.03
N LYS A 56 -24.41 20.28 -30.82
CA LYS A 56 -25.79 20.70 -30.53
C LYS A 56 -26.74 19.50 -30.49
N ARG A 57 -26.68 18.61 -31.49
CA ARG A 57 -27.50 17.39 -31.54
C ARG A 57 -27.20 16.44 -30.38
N ALA A 58 -25.93 16.31 -29.99
CA ALA A 58 -25.53 15.51 -28.83
C ALA A 58 -26.08 16.09 -27.51
N GLU A 59 -26.12 17.42 -27.39
CA GLU A 59 -26.70 18.09 -26.22
C GLU A 59 -28.22 17.93 -26.18
N GLU A 60 -28.92 18.11 -27.30
CA GLU A 60 -30.37 17.87 -27.40
C GLU A 60 -30.72 16.44 -27.00
N HIS A 61 -29.96 15.45 -27.48
CA HIS A 61 -30.13 14.04 -27.12
C HIS A 61 -29.87 13.78 -25.62
N ARG A 62 -28.86 14.43 -25.03
CA ARG A 62 -28.54 14.34 -23.59
C ARG A 62 -29.66 14.93 -22.74
N LEU A 63 -30.19 16.09 -23.13
CA LEU A 63 -31.32 16.73 -22.45
C LEU A 63 -32.57 15.87 -22.54
N ASP A 64 -32.85 15.31 -23.72
CA ASP A 64 -33.98 14.42 -23.91
C ASP A 64 -33.89 13.14 -23.07
N TRP A 65 -32.71 12.52 -23.03
CA TRP A 65 -32.45 11.37 -22.16
C TRP A 65 -32.62 11.72 -20.68
N ALA A 66 -32.17 12.91 -20.25
CA ALA A 66 -32.30 13.37 -18.87
C ALA A 66 -33.76 13.67 -18.47
N ARG A 67 -34.60 14.12 -19.41
CA ARG A 67 -36.05 14.26 -19.20
C ARG A 67 -36.73 12.91 -19.01
N ARG A 68 -36.32 11.90 -19.80
CA ARG A 68 -36.85 10.54 -19.70
C ARG A 68 -36.37 9.78 -18.47
N HIS A 69 -35.17 10.08 -17.97
CA HIS A 69 -34.54 9.41 -16.83
C HIS A 69 -34.00 10.42 -15.81
N PRO A 70 -34.88 11.10 -15.05
CA PRO A 70 -34.48 12.19 -14.15
C PRO A 70 -33.56 11.71 -13.03
N ASP A 71 -33.83 10.55 -12.44
CA ASP A 71 -33.03 10.00 -11.34
C ASP A 71 -31.65 9.54 -11.82
N ALA A 72 -31.57 8.86 -12.97
CA ALA A 72 -30.31 8.45 -13.56
C ALA A 72 -29.46 9.67 -13.98
N ALA A 73 -30.08 10.72 -14.51
CA ALA A 73 -29.39 11.97 -14.83
C ALA A 73 -28.94 12.75 -13.58
N LYS A 74 -29.68 12.66 -12.47
CA LYS A 74 -29.26 13.21 -11.17
C LYS A 74 -28.07 12.43 -10.60
N ALA A 75 -28.11 11.11 -10.63
CA ALA A 75 -27.01 10.25 -10.21
C ALA A 75 -25.76 10.50 -11.04
N GLU A 76 -25.86 10.54 -12.37
CA GLU A 76 -24.75 10.81 -13.28
C GLU A 76 -24.13 12.21 -13.05
N ARG A 77 -24.95 13.24 -12.81
CA ARG A 77 -24.46 14.58 -12.43
C ARG A 77 -23.73 14.55 -11.09
N ALA A 78 -24.26 13.83 -10.10
CA ALA A 78 -23.62 13.66 -8.81
C ALA A 78 -22.27 12.92 -8.95
N PHE A 79 -22.20 11.87 -9.77
CA PHE A 79 -20.96 11.15 -10.06
C PHE A 79 -19.92 12.05 -10.75
N ARG A 80 -20.32 12.85 -11.75
CA ARG A 80 -19.41 13.80 -12.42
C ARG A 80 -18.89 14.87 -11.47
N LYS A 81 -19.77 15.43 -10.64
CA LYS A 81 -19.40 16.41 -9.61
C LYS A 81 -18.43 15.79 -8.61
N GLY A 82 -18.73 14.60 -8.09
CA GLY A 82 -17.86 13.88 -7.17
C GLY A 82 -16.51 13.51 -7.79
N ARG A 83 -16.47 13.19 -9.09
CA ARG A 83 -15.22 12.93 -9.82
C ARG A 83 -14.39 14.20 -10.00
N ALA A 84 -15.01 15.34 -10.32
CA ALA A 84 -14.33 16.63 -10.39
C ALA A 84 -13.73 17.02 -9.04
N GLU A 85 -14.51 16.93 -7.96
CA GLU A 85 -14.03 17.20 -6.59
C GLU A 85 -12.87 16.26 -6.18
N MET A 86 -12.92 14.98 -6.57
CA MET A 86 -11.84 14.02 -6.33
C MET A 86 -10.57 14.40 -7.11
N THR A 87 -10.70 14.78 -8.37
CA THR A 87 -9.55 15.24 -9.17
C THR A 87 -8.95 16.49 -8.54
N ASP A 88 -9.75 17.51 -8.21
CA ASP A 88 -9.27 18.75 -7.62
C ASP A 88 -8.53 18.51 -6.29
N ARG A 89 -9.01 17.58 -5.46
CA ARG A 89 -8.34 17.19 -4.21
C ARG A 89 -6.95 16.61 -4.45
N TRP A 90 -6.76 15.82 -5.50
CA TRP A 90 -5.53 15.05 -5.74
C TRP A 90 -4.66 15.61 -6.88
N ASP A 91 -5.06 16.69 -7.54
CA ASP A 91 -4.36 17.30 -8.69
C ASP A 91 -2.90 17.69 -8.37
N HIS A 92 -2.62 18.00 -7.11
CA HIS A 92 -1.28 18.33 -6.62
C HIS A 92 -0.33 17.11 -6.48
N LYS A 93 -0.83 15.88 -6.64
CA LYS A 93 -0.03 14.64 -6.58
C LYS A 93 0.29 14.17 -8.00
N ARG A 94 1.59 14.16 -8.33
CA ARG A 94 2.09 13.82 -9.69
C ARG A 94 2.33 12.33 -9.92
N GLU A 95 2.21 11.52 -8.88
CA GLU A 95 2.53 10.09 -8.90
C GLU A 95 1.24 9.27 -8.72
N GLY A 96 0.93 8.33 -9.62
CA GLY A 96 -0.26 7.48 -9.51
C GLY A 96 -1.56 8.13 -10.01
N THR A 97 -2.68 7.38 -9.93
CA THR A 97 -4.01 7.86 -10.36
C THR A 97 -4.77 8.52 -9.22
N VAL A 98 -5.67 9.46 -9.53
CA VAL A 98 -6.54 10.13 -8.53
C VAL A 98 -7.41 9.11 -7.77
N GLU A 99 -7.83 8.04 -8.45
CA GLU A 99 -8.55 6.93 -7.84
C GLU A 99 -7.69 6.14 -6.84
N THR A 100 -6.39 6.03 -7.09
CA THR A 100 -5.45 5.35 -6.18
C THR A 100 -5.24 6.17 -4.91
N HIS A 101 -5.10 7.49 -5.01
CA HIS A 101 -4.97 8.37 -3.84
C HIS A 101 -6.26 8.46 -3.05
N GLU A 102 -7.41 8.57 -3.72
CA GLU A 102 -8.71 8.54 -3.04
C GLU A 102 -8.89 7.20 -2.31
N ARG A 103 -8.57 6.07 -2.95
CA ARG A 103 -8.59 4.76 -2.31
C ARG A 103 -7.59 4.67 -1.16
N ALA A 104 -6.37 5.15 -1.30
CA ALA A 104 -5.37 5.15 -0.23
C ALA A 104 -5.75 6.07 0.94
N SER A 105 -6.47 7.16 0.68
CA SER A 105 -7.00 8.03 1.73
C SER A 105 -8.12 7.38 2.53
N ARG A 106 -8.94 6.54 1.87
CA ARG A 106 -10.05 5.78 2.47
C ARG A 106 -9.61 4.46 3.09
N THR A 107 -8.57 3.84 2.53
CA THR A 107 -7.90 2.69 3.12
C THR A 107 -7.09 3.22 4.31
N HIS A 108 -7.65 3.09 5.51
CA HIS A 108 -6.95 3.35 6.76
C HIS A 108 -5.81 2.34 6.93
N GLN A 109 -4.72 2.52 6.19
CA GLN A 109 -3.44 1.96 6.59
C GLN A 109 -3.16 2.56 7.97
N GLY A 110 -3.06 1.69 8.98
CA GLY A 110 -2.93 2.11 10.38
C GLY A 110 -1.84 3.17 10.53
N ALA A 111 -2.00 4.08 11.49
CA ALA A 111 -1.07 5.19 11.71
C ALA A 111 0.40 4.73 11.77
N LEU A 112 0.65 3.56 12.38
CA LEU A 112 1.95 2.90 12.42
C LEU A 112 2.42 2.37 11.05
N ALA A 113 1.52 1.77 10.27
CA ALA A 113 1.85 1.31 8.91
C ALA A 113 2.28 2.48 8.00
N ARG A 114 1.65 3.65 8.15
CA ARG A 114 2.06 4.88 7.44
C ARG A 114 3.42 5.38 7.92
N LEU A 115 3.71 5.30 9.23
CA LEU A 115 5.02 5.65 9.77
C LEU A 115 6.11 4.73 9.21
N TRP A 116 5.86 3.42 9.12
CA TRP A 116 6.78 2.46 8.53
C TRP A 116 7.03 2.74 7.04
N GLN A 117 5.96 2.95 6.25
CA GLN A 117 6.09 3.30 4.83
C GLN A 117 6.88 4.59 4.60
N SER A 118 6.75 5.57 5.50
CA SER A 118 7.54 6.81 5.45
C SER A 118 8.99 6.66 5.92
N GLY A 119 9.39 5.49 6.42
CA GLY A 119 10.72 5.23 7.00
C GLY A 119 10.92 5.85 8.39
N ALA A 120 9.85 6.29 9.05
CA ALA A 120 9.92 6.94 10.36
C ALA A 120 10.07 5.94 11.52
N ILE A 121 9.70 4.67 11.30
CA ILE A 121 9.92 3.52 12.19
C ILE A 121 10.43 2.33 11.37
N THR A 122 11.18 1.44 12.02
CA THR A 122 11.73 0.22 11.39
C THR A 122 10.70 -0.91 11.35
N ALA A 123 10.99 -1.98 10.59
CA ALA A 123 10.15 -3.18 10.57
C ALA A 123 10.07 -3.85 11.95
N ASP A 124 11.18 -3.90 12.69
CA ASP A 124 11.22 -4.46 14.05
C ASP A 124 10.38 -3.65 15.03
N GLN A 125 10.41 -2.32 14.92
CA GLN A 125 9.56 -1.43 15.73
C GLN A 125 8.08 -1.60 15.40
N LEU A 126 7.73 -1.83 14.13
CA LEU A 126 6.36 -2.14 13.73
C LEU A 126 5.90 -3.48 14.30
N ALA A 127 6.75 -4.52 14.24
CA ALA A 127 6.45 -5.82 14.83
C ALA A 127 6.25 -5.72 16.35
N ALA A 128 7.14 -5.00 17.04
CA ALA A 128 7.02 -4.71 18.47
C ALA A 128 5.68 -4.02 18.80
N ALA A 129 5.26 -3.05 17.99
CA ALA A 129 3.99 -2.37 18.19
C ALA A 129 2.79 -3.32 18.09
N VAL A 130 2.80 -4.24 17.11
CA VAL A 130 1.75 -5.26 16.95
C VAL A 130 1.71 -6.20 18.16
N GLU A 131 2.86 -6.69 18.62
CA GLU A 131 2.94 -7.57 19.80
C GLU A 131 2.40 -6.87 21.06
N ILE A 132 2.78 -5.62 21.29
CA ILE A 132 2.32 -4.82 22.43
C ILE A 132 0.81 -4.60 22.34
N ALA A 133 0.27 -4.26 21.17
CA ALA A 133 -1.16 -4.08 20.96
C ALA A 133 -1.94 -5.36 21.28
N MET A 134 -1.48 -6.51 20.76
CA MET A 134 -2.11 -7.82 21.01
C MET A 134 -2.14 -8.18 22.51
N VAL A 135 -1.07 -7.87 23.25
CA VAL A 135 -1.01 -8.13 24.70
C VAL A 135 -1.94 -7.17 25.46
N ALA A 136 -1.94 -5.89 25.10
CA ALA A 136 -2.77 -4.87 25.71
C ALA A 136 -4.28 -5.15 25.54
N GLU A 137 -4.71 -5.51 24.32
CA GLU A 137 -6.09 -5.86 24.01
C GLU A 137 -6.55 -7.11 24.76
N ARG A 138 -5.69 -8.14 24.82
CA ARG A 138 -5.99 -9.38 25.53
C ARG A 138 -6.19 -9.14 27.03
N ILE A 139 -5.27 -8.42 27.67
CA ILE A 139 -5.40 -8.06 29.10
C ILE A 139 -6.68 -7.23 29.32
N GLY A 140 -6.98 -6.30 28.41
CA GLY A 140 -8.23 -5.53 28.46
C GLY A 140 -9.48 -6.42 28.35
N ALA A 141 -9.47 -7.41 27.45
CA ALA A 141 -10.56 -8.37 27.29
C ALA A 141 -10.73 -9.27 28.53
N ASP A 142 -9.63 -9.78 29.11
CA ASP A 142 -9.67 -10.59 30.34
C ASP A 142 -10.25 -9.81 31.54
N VAL A 143 -9.92 -8.51 31.65
CA VAL A 143 -10.51 -7.63 32.67
C VAL A 143 -12.01 -7.43 32.41
N ALA A 144 -12.41 -7.21 31.16
CA ALA A 144 -13.82 -7.08 30.80
C ALA A 144 -14.62 -8.35 31.11
N VAL A 145 -14.06 -9.53 30.81
CA VAL A 145 -14.66 -10.83 31.15
C VAL A 145 -14.76 -11.02 32.66
N ARG A 146 -13.76 -10.60 33.46
CA ARG A 146 -13.82 -10.68 34.93
C ARG A 146 -14.88 -9.75 35.53
N THR A 147 -15.17 -8.62 34.89
CA THR A 147 -16.27 -7.74 35.31
C THR A 147 -17.65 -8.24 34.90
N ALA A 148 -17.73 -9.16 33.93
CA ALA A 148 -18.95 -9.89 33.61
C ALA A 148 -19.04 -11.13 34.52
N SER A 149 -20.06 -11.20 35.37
CA SER A 149 -20.26 -12.36 36.26
C SER A 149 -20.51 -13.62 35.41
N LEU A 150 -19.56 -14.54 35.41
CA LEU A 150 -19.68 -15.86 34.80
C LEU A 150 -19.81 -16.90 35.91
N GLU A 151 -21.06 -17.26 36.24
CA GLU A 151 -21.32 -18.50 36.96
C GLU A 151 -20.75 -19.67 36.14
N THR A 152 -19.69 -20.24 36.71
CA THR A 152 -18.93 -21.45 36.38
C THR A 152 -19.56 -22.45 35.39
N ARG A 153 -18.86 -22.67 34.27
CA ARG A 153 -18.73 -23.99 33.62
C ARG A 153 -17.27 -24.25 33.30
N ILE A 154 -16.55 -24.89 34.21
CA ILE A 154 -15.18 -25.37 33.96
C ILE A 154 -15.29 -26.85 33.59
N SER A 155 -15.13 -27.16 32.31
CA SER A 155 -14.91 -28.53 31.84
C SER A 155 -13.42 -28.69 31.57
N SER A 156 -12.72 -29.37 32.46
CA SER A 156 -11.27 -29.58 32.39
C SER A 156 -10.93 -30.64 31.34
N GLY A 157 -10.62 -30.21 30.12
CA GLY A 157 -10.01 -31.06 29.09
C GLY A 157 -8.50 -31.17 29.26
N ARG A 158 -7.91 -32.32 28.93
CA ARG A 158 -6.46 -32.56 28.97
C ARG A 158 -5.79 -31.82 27.80
N HIS A 159 -4.96 -30.82 28.11
CA HIS A 159 -4.30 -29.99 27.11
C HIS A 159 -2.95 -30.61 26.69
N GLY A 160 -2.68 -30.71 25.39
CA GLY A 160 -1.41 -31.23 24.86
C GLY A 160 -0.27 -30.20 24.91
N ASN A 161 0.96 -30.65 24.63
CA ASN A 161 2.21 -29.86 24.74
C ASN A 161 2.20 -28.51 23.98
N GLY A 162 1.44 -28.39 22.88
CA GLY A 162 1.32 -27.12 22.13
C GLY A 162 0.64 -26.01 22.95
N ALA A 163 -0.43 -26.34 23.67
CA ALA A 163 -1.14 -25.40 24.53
C ALA A 163 -0.26 -24.90 25.69
N PHE A 164 0.69 -25.73 26.15
CA PHE A 164 1.64 -25.36 27.18
C PHE A 164 2.63 -24.29 26.70
N TYR A 165 3.26 -24.45 25.53
CA TYR A 165 4.19 -23.45 24.99
C TYR A 165 3.49 -22.14 24.61
N GLU A 166 2.26 -22.22 24.12
CA GLU A 166 1.40 -21.04 23.91
C GLU A 166 1.10 -20.31 25.23
N ALA A 167 0.78 -21.05 26.29
CA ALA A 167 0.58 -20.49 27.63
C ALA A 167 1.86 -19.88 28.22
N LEU A 168 3.02 -20.53 28.06
CA LEU A 168 4.30 -20.01 28.51
C LEU A 168 4.69 -18.73 27.75
N SER A 169 4.53 -18.73 26.43
CA SER A 169 4.74 -17.54 25.61
C SER A 169 3.82 -16.42 26.07
N ARG A 170 2.54 -16.71 26.33
CA ARG A 170 1.58 -15.74 26.87
C ARG A 170 2.06 -15.12 28.18
N VAL A 171 2.47 -15.94 29.16
CA VAL A 171 2.97 -15.44 30.45
C VAL A 171 4.20 -14.56 30.27
N ARG A 172 5.16 -14.97 29.44
CA ARG A 172 6.35 -14.16 29.13
C ARG A 172 5.98 -12.80 28.54
N HIS A 173 5.02 -12.75 27.62
CA HIS A 173 4.56 -11.51 27.02
C HIS A 173 3.81 -10.62 28.03
N GLU A 174 3.00 -11.17 28.93
CA GLU A 174 2.29 -10.42 29.97
C GLU A 174 3.25 -9.82 31.01
N VAL A 175 4.25 -10.59 31.44
CA VAL A 175 5.30 -10.11 32.35
C VAL A 175 6.14 -9.02 31.66
N ALA A 176 6.55 -9.24 30.41
CA ALA A 176 7.28 -8.25 29.62
C ALA A 176 6.48 -6.96 29.45
N TYR A 177 5.17 -7.06 29.17
CA TYR A 177 4.27 -5.91 29.07
C TYR A 177 4.13 -5.13 30.37
N THR A 178 4.03 -5.83 31.49
CA THR A 178 3.97 -5.19 32.82
C THR A 178 5.25 -4.41 33.11
N ARG A 179 6.42 -5.02 32.86
CA ARG A 179 7.72 -4.36 33.03
C ARG A 179 7.91 -3.19 32.05
N TRP A 180 7.48 -3.37 30.82
CA TRP A 180 7.54 -2.34 29.78
C TRP A 180 6.72 -1.12 30.14
N ARG A 181 5.49 -1.30 30.64
CA ARG A 181 4.66 -0.19 31.14
C ARG A 181 5.30 0.56 32.30
N ALA A 182 5.97 -0.17 33.19
CA ALA A 182 6.64 0.43 34.35
C ALA A 182 7.94 1.15 33.98
N ALA A 183 8.62 0.74 32.91
CA ALA A 183 9.91 1.26 32.49
C ALA A 183 9.81 2.47 31.53
N ILE A 184 8.61 2.82 31.06
CA ILE A 184 8.42 3.98 30.19
C ILE A 184 8.41 5.27 31.01
N ASP A 185 9.38 6.14 30.73
CA ASP A 185 9.44 7.49 31.29
C ASP A 185 8.47 8.43 30.56
N GLY A 186 7.22 8.49 31.03
CA GLY A 186 6.24 9.44 30.53
C GLY A 186 4.79 8.96 30.61
N PRO A 187 3.86 9.66 29.93
CA PRO A 187 2.45 9.29 29.93
C PRO A 187 2.25 8.00 29.13
N ILE A 188 2.19 6.85 29.81
CA ILE A 188 1.95 5.53 29.18
C ILE A 188 0.67 5.51 28.34
N GLY A 189 -0.37 6.24 28.77
CA GLY A 189 -1.61 6.39 28.01
C GLY A 189 -1.39 6.97 26.61
N ALA A 190 -0.43 7.88 26.45
CA ALA A 190 -0.09 8.43 25.13
C ALA A 190 0.55 7.37 24.23
N VAL A 191 1.44 6.53 24.78
CA VAL A 191 2.06 5.44 24.01
C VAL A 191 1.01 4.42 23.60
N LEU A 192 0.16 4.00 24.53
CA LEU A 192 -0.92 3.04 24.24
C LEU A 192 -1.92 3.60 23.22
N ASP A 193 -2.30 4.87 23.30
CA ASP A 193 -3.17 5.50 22.31
C ASP A 193 -2.51 5.56 20.91
N MET A 194 -1.18 5.66 20.83
CA MET A 194 -0.44 5.62 19.56
C MET A 194 -0.24 4.19 19.02
N VAL A 195 -0.21 3.19 19.89
CA VAL A 195 0.04 1.78 19.53
C VAL A 195 -1.27 1.04 19.23
N VAL A 196 -2.26 1.16 20.11
CA VAL A 196 -3.57 0.47 20.02
C VAL A 196 -4.56 1.29 19.18
N GLY A 197 -4.43 2.62 19.17
CA GLY A 197 -5.26 3.50 18.34
C GLY A 197 -4.85 3.44 16.87
N GLU A 198 -5.12 2.34 16.17
CA GLU A 198 -4.72 2.11 14.77
C GLU A 198 -5.08 3.26 13.82
N THR A 199 -6.12 4.04 14.15
CA THR A 199 -6.62 5.15 13.33
C THR A 199 -6.04 6.52 13.72
N VAL A 200 -5.38 6.64 14.88
CA VAL A 200 -4.98 7.93 15.46
C VAL A 200 -3.48 8.16 15.28
N GLY A 201 -3.12 9.11 14.42
CA GLY A 201 -1.72 9.53 14.26
C GLY A 201 -1.14 10.17 15.52
N PHE A 202 0.18 10.07 15.69
CA PHE A 202 0.89 10.63 16.86
C PHE A 202 0.66 12.13 17.07
N THR A 203 0.30 12.90 16.02
CA THR A 203 -0.03 14.33 16.11
C THR A 203 -1.34 14.58 16.87
N VAL A 204 -2.33 13.72 16.69
CA VAL A 204 -3.62 13.80 17.40
C VAL A 204 -3.42 13.40 18.85
N VAL A 205 -2.65 12.35 19.11
CA VAL A 205 -2.29 11.94 20.48
C VAL A 205 -1.47 13.03 21.17
N ALA A 206 -0.49 13.61 20.49
CA ALA A 206 0.32 14.72 21.01
C ALA A 206 -0.56 15.88 21.49
N LYS A 207 -1.56 16.27 20.70
CA LYS A 207 -2.55 17.30 21.08
C LYS A 207 -3.39 16.87 22.30
N ARG A 208 -3.87 15.62 22.33
CA ARG A 208 -4.69 15.08 23.43
C ARG A 208 -3.94 15.11 24.77
N TYR A 209 -2.68 14.69 24.77
CA TYR A 209 -1.83 14.64 25.97
C TYR A 209 -1.03 15.93 26.20
N ARG A 210 -1.27 17.00 25.41
CA ARG A 210 -0.58 18.30 25.50
C ARG A 210 0.94 18.19 25.46
N ILE A 211 1.47 17.28 24.65
CA ILE A 211 2.91 17.11 24.42
C ILE A 211 3.29 17.57 23.01
N HIS A 212 4.52 18.05 22.83
CA HIS A 212 4.99 18.45 21.51
C HIS A 212 5.14 17.24 20.57
N ASN A 213 4.81 17.39 19.28
CA ASN A 213 4.85 16.32 18.27
C ASN A 213 6.21 15.59 18.24
N ARG A 214 7.32 16.32 18.31
CA ARG A 214 8.68 15.75 18.37
C ARG A 214 8.88 14.86 19.60
N ARG A 215 8.32 15.26 20.75
CA ARG A 215 8.39 14.49 22.00
C ARG A 215 7.50 13.26 21.95
N ALA A 216 6.29 13.36 21.40
CA ALA A 216 5.40 12.21 21.19
C ALA A 216 6.06 11.16 20.29
N LYS A 217 6.65 11.59 19.16
CA LYS A 217 7.38 10.68 18.25
C LYS A 217 8.57 10.02 18.95
N LYS A 218 9.38 10.80 19.68
CA LYS A 218 10.52 10.24 20.43
C LYS A 218 10.05 9.23 21.47
N LEU A 219 9.03 9.56 22.26
CA LEU A 219 8.46 8.69 23.27
C LEU A 219 7.95 7.36 22.66
N LEU A 220 7.30 7.42 21.50
CA LEU A 220 6.87 6.22 20.78
C LEU A 220 8.07 5.36 20.38
N ILE A 221 9.08 5.94 19.74
CA ILE A 221 10.28 5.21 19.29
C ILE A 221 11.01 4.58 20.47
N ASP A 222 11.29 5.36 21.52
CA ASP A 222 11.98 4.90 22.72
C ASP A 222 11.22 3.73 23.38
N ALA A 223 9.88 3.80 23.42
CA ALA A 223 9.04 2.72 23.93
C ALA A 223 9.08 1.46 23.05
N LEU A 224 9.06 1.60 21.72
CA LEU A 224 9.14 0.45 20.80
C LEU A 224 10.51 -0.23 20.85
N ASP A 225 11.59 0.55 20.98
CA ASP A 225 12.95 0.02 21.10
C ASP A 225 13.20 -0.69 22.45
N LEU A 226 12.44 -0.32 23.48
CA LEU A 226 12.53 -0.93 24.81
C LEU A 226 11.91 -2.33 24.85
N TRP A 227 10.85 -2.57 24.08
CA TRP A 227 10.10 -3.82 24.05
C TRP A 227 10.96 -5.08 23.83
N PRO A 228 11.73 -5.22 22.73
CA PRO A 228 12.49 -6.43 22.47
C PRO A 228 13.56 -6.70 23.53
N ARG A 229 14.09 -5.65 24.18
CA ARG A 229 15.07 -5.79 25.27
C ARG A 229 14.43 -6.44 26.49
N LEU A 230 13.26 -5.95 26.90
CA LEU A 230 12.53 -6.47 28.05
C LEU A 230 11.97 -7.86 27.78
N LEU A 231 11.40 -8.10 26.59
CA LEU A 231 10.93 -9.42 26.19
C LEU A 231 12.09 -10.43 26.18
N GLY A 232 13.25 -10.05 25.64
CA GLY A 232 14.45 -10.89 25.65
C GLY A 232 14.96 -11.19 27.06
N GLN A 233 14.91 -10.24 27.99
CA GLN A 233 15.25 -10.46 29.41
C GLN A 233 14.26 -11.43 30.07
N VAL A 234 12.95 -11.20 29.89
CA VAL A 234 11.91 -12.06 30.46
C VAL A 234 11.99 -13.48 29.89
N CYS A 235 12.27 -13.63 28.60
CA CYS A 235 12.48 -14.95 28.00
C CYS A 235 13.65 -15.70 28.64
N LYS A 236 14.75 -15.02 29.02
CA LYS A 236 15.91 -15.59 29.71
C LYS A 236 15.67 -15.90 31.19
N GLU A 237 14.90 -15.06 31.88
CA GLU A 237 14.56 -15.27 33.29
C GLU A 237 13.54 -16.39 33.46
N ILE A 238 12.55 -16.43 32.56
CA ILE A 238 11.52 -17.46 32.50
C ILE A 238 11.97 -18.52 31.50
N ASP A 239 13.21 -19.02 31.57
CA ASP A 239 13.77 -19.95 30.57
C ASP A 239 13.97 -21.37 31.11
N ARG A 240 13.29 -22.31 30.45
CA ARG A 240 13.48 -23.78 30.38
C ARG A 240 13.67 -24.60 31.66
N ALA A 241 14.62 -24.28 32.54
CA ALA A 241 14.96 -25.10 33.72
C ALA A 241 13.81 -25.21 34.74
N ALA A 242 13.05 -24.13 34.94
CA ALA A 242 11.87 -24.11 35.80
C ALA A 242 10.70 -24.94 35.21
N VAL A 243 10.63 -25.03 33.88
CA VAL A 243 9.65 -25.82 33.15
C VAL A 243 10.04 -27.30 33.19
N ASP A 244 11.31 -27.62 32.93
CA ASP A 244 11.83 -28.99 32.97
C ASP A 244 11.70 -29.61 34.39
N GLN A 245 11.89 -28.82 35.46
CA GLN A 245 11.61 -29.24 36.83
C GLN A 245 10.13 -29.53 37.09
N MET A 246 9.21 -28.74 36.55
CA MET A 246 7.76 -29.01 36.68
C MET A 246 7.35 -30.27 35.90
N HIS A 247 7.91 -30.50 34.71
CA HIS A 247 7.68 -31.72 33.94
C HIS A 247 8.23 -32.98 34.62
N ALA A 248 9.38 -32.89 35.30
CA ALA A 248 9.94 -33.99 36.09
C ALA A 248 9.11 -34.33 37.35
N THR A 249 8.23 -33.44 37.78
CA THR A 249 7.36 -33.64 38.97
C THR A 249 5.97 -34.20 38.59
N ILE A 250 5.60 -34.12 37.31
CA ILE A 250 4.28 -34.55 36.79
C ILE A 250 4.34 -35.94 36.12
N ALA A 251 5.53 -36.41 35.76
CA ALA A 251 5.80 -37.78 35.28
C ALA A 251 6.06 -38.74 36.44
#